data_AF-A0A5J4TBV8-F1
#
_entry.id   AF-A0A5J4TBV8-F1
#
_cell.length_a   1.000
_cell.length_b   1.000
_cell.length_c   1.000
_cell.angle_alpha   90.00
_cell.angle_beta   90.00
_cell.angle_gamma   90.00
#
_symmetry.space_group_name_H-M   'P 1'
#
loop_
_entity.id
_entity.type
_entity.pdbx_description
1 polymer ?
#
loop_
_entity_poly.entity_id
_entity_poly.type
_entity_poly.pdbx_seq_one_letter_code
_entity_poly.pdbx_strand_id
1 'polypeptide(L)' 'DPTITDEREVFIEVWDRDTLKPDDFIGRTKFPFLEYLNNQKTVNLKLEGEGKWQGKDAGDVVLTVLYTPEK' A
#
# COMPACT_ATOMS: atom_id res chain seq x y z
N ASP A 1 -5.72 9.32 11.98
CA ASP A 1 -6.84 9.52 12.92
C ASP A 1 -8.05 10.00 12.14
N PRO A 2 -9.18 9.28 12.18
CA PRO A 2 -10.38 9.64 11.42
C PRO A 2 -11.04 10.96 11.84
N THR A 3 -10.66 11.53 13.00
CA THR A 3 -11.08 12.85 13.46
C THR A 3 -10.18 14.00 12.99
N ILE A 4 -9.02 13.68 12.40
CA ILE A 4 -7.98 14.66 12.00
C ILE A 4 -7.82 14.74 10.48
N THR A 5 -8.06 13.65 9.75
CA THR A 5 -7.97 13.60 8.29
C THR A 5 -9.18 12.91 7.69
N ASP A 6 -9.61 13.35 6.50
CA ASP A 6 -10.60 12.66 5.66
C ASP A 6 -9.96 11.54 4.82
N GLU A 7 -8.65 11.39 4.84
CA GLU A 7 -7.98 10.27 4.18
C GLU A 7 -8.43 8.95 4.82
N ARG A 8 -9.01 8.09 3.98
CA ARG A 8 -9.51 6.75 4.33
C ARG A 8 -8.71 5.63 3.68
N GLU A 9 -7.62 5.98 3.01
CA GLU A 9 -6.78 5.05 2.25
C GLU A 9 -5.41 4.89 2.90
N VAL A 10 -4.88 3.68 2.84
CA VAL A 10 -3.47 3.38 3.13
C VAL A 10 -2.76 3.22 1.80
N PHE A 11 -1.69 3.99 1.62
CA PHE A 11 -0.80 3.89 0.46
C PHE A 11 0.33 2.91 0.76
N ILE A 12 0.64 2.06 -0.21
CA ILE A 12 1.74 1.12 -0.17
C ILE A 12 2.64 1.40 -1.36
N GLU A 13 3.93 1.48 -1.10
CA GLU A 13 4.97 1.64 -2.11
C GLU A 13 6.00 0.53 -1.95
N VAL A 14 6.47 0.00 -3.06
CA VAL A 14 7.51 -1.03 -3.12
C VAL A 14 8.71 -0.46 -3.85
N TRP A 15 9.87 -0.57 -3.19
CA TRP A 15 11.14 -0.04 -3.64
C TRP A 15 12.16 -1.17 -3.63
N ASP A 16 12.97 -1.27 -4.68
CA ASP A 16 14.19 -2.07 -4.67
C ASP A 16 15.29 -1.29 -3.97
N ARG A 17 15.90 -1.90 -2.95
CA ARG A 17 16.90 -1.23 -2.12
C ARG A 17 18.30 -1.57 -2.59
N ASP A 18 19.03 -0.56 -3.03
CA ASP A 18 20.39 -0.69 -3.51
C ASP A 18 21.42 -0.12 -2.52
N THR A 19 22.60 -0.73 -2.45
CA THR A 19 23.66 -0.30 -1.51
C THR A 19 24.53 0.84 -2.03
N LEU A 20 24.65 1.00 -3.35
CA LEU A 20 25.56 1.95 -4.01
C LEU A 20 24.88 2.84 -5.06
N LYS A 21 23.60 2.61 -5.33
CA LYS A 21 22.78 3.35 -6.29
C LYS A 21 21.52 3.86 -5.59
N PRO A 22 20.84 4.87 -6.14
CA PRO A 22 19.51 5.25 -5.66
C PRO A 22 18.55 4.06 -5.72
N ASP A 23 17.70 3.92 -4.71
CA ASP A 23 16.64 2.90 -4.68
C ASP A 23 15.70 3.06 -5.89
N ASP A 24 15.38 1.95 -6.54
CA ASP A 24 14.52 1.93 -7.72
C ASP A 24 13.07 1.69 -7.31
N PHE A 25 12.18 2.62 -7.67
CA PHE A 25 10.75 2.46 -7.42
C PHE A 25 10.17 1.34 -8.31
N ILE A 26 9.50 0.36 -7.69
CA ILE A 26 8.86 -0.77 -8.39
C ILE A 26 7.40 -0.46 -8.69
N GLY A 27 6.64 -0.04 -7.69
CA GLY A 27 5.21 0.21 -7.86
C GLY A 27 4.50 0.62 -6.58
N ARG A 28 3.26 1.10 -6.74
CA ARG A 28 2.38 1.47 -5.62
C ARG A 28 0.99 0.91 -5.76
N THR A 29 0.29 0.88 -4.64
CA THR A 29 -1.14 0.56 -4.58
C THR A 29 -1.75 1.23 -3.35
N LYS A 30 -3.07 1.20 -3.25
CA LYS A 30 -3.78 1.76 -2.10
C LYS A 30 -5.05 0.98 -1.83
N PHE A 31 -5.50 1.01 -0.57
CA PHE A 31 -6.74 0.36 -0.17
C PHE A 31 -7.42 1.12 0.97
N PRO A 32 -8.77 1.07 1.08
CA PRO A 32 -9.48 1.69 2.18
C PRO A 32 -9.28 0.91 3.48
N PHE A 33 -8.82 1.54 4.56
CA PHE A 33 -8.50 0.80 5.80
C PHE A 33 -9.70 0.56 6.73
N LEU A 34 -10.79 1.32 6.57
CA LEU A 34 -11.98 1.20 7.43
C LEU A 34 -12.67 -0.16 7.33
N GLU A 35 -12.55 -0.86 6.20
CA GLU A 35 -13.13 -2.19 5.99
C GLU A 35 -12.49 -3.30 6.86
N TYR A 36 -11.39 -2.95 7.53
CA TYR A 36 -10.58 -3.83 8.38
C TYR A 36 -10.71 -3.48 9.87
N LEU A 37 -11.63 -2.56 10.24
CA LEU A 37 -11.90 -2.18 11.63
C LEU A 37 -12.38 -3.40 12.43
N ASN A 38 -11.56 -3.83 13.40
CA ASN A 38 -11.78 -5.02 14.22
C ASN A 38 -12.09 -6.28 13.40
N ASN A 39 -11.65 -6.33 12.15
CA ASN A 39 -11.97 -7.38 11.20
C ASN A 39 -10.73 -7.71 10.36
N GLN A 40 -9.95 -8.69 10.82
CA GLN A 40 -8.73 -9.09 10.13
C GLN A 40 -9.05 -9.77 8.80
N LYS A 41 -8.44 -9.29 7.72
CA LYS A 41 -8.60 -9.87 6.38
C LYS A 41 -7.27 -9.89 5.64
N THR A 42 -7.11 -10.87 4.77
CA THR A 42 -6.04 -10.88 3.77
C THR A 42 -6.54 -10.24 2.49
N VAL A 43 -5.76 -9.32 1.95
CA VAL A 43 -6.03 -8.63 0.68
C VAL A 43 -4.89 -8.89 -0.28
N ASN A 44 -5.24 -9.14 -1.54
CA ASN A 44 -4.29 -9.22 -2.65
C ASN A 44 -4.47 -7.95 -3.50
N LEU A 45 -3.41 -7.16 -3.60
CA LEU A 45 -3.39 -5.87 -4.28
C LEU A 45 -2.44 -5.91 -5.46
N LYS A 46 -2.86 -5.35 -6.59
CA LYS A 46 -1.99 -5.13 -7.74
C LYS A 46 -1.15 -3.88 -7.56
N LEU A 47 0.14 -3.98 -7.86
CA LEU A 47 1.05 -2.84 -7.93
C LEU A 47 0.98 -2.20 -9.31
N GLU A 48 0.84 -0.89 -9.34
CA GLU A 48 0.98 -0.09 -10.54
C GLU A 48 2.39 0.50 -10.59
N GLY A 49 3.11 0.26 -11.69
CA GLY A 49 4.42 0.86 -11.93
C GLY A 49 4.34 2.39 -12.12
N GLU A 50 5.48 3.08 -12.02
CA GLU A 50 5.59 4.53 -12.21
C GLU A 50 6.70 4.91 -13.21
N GLY A 51 6.76 6.18 -13.60
CA GLY A 51 7.71 6.67 -14.60
C GLY A 51 7.52 6.01 -15.96
N LYS A 52 8.56 5.35 -16.48
CA LYS A 52 8.48 4.64 -17.77
C LYS A 52 7.53 3.44 -17.74
N TRP A 53 7.15 2.96 -16.55
CA TRP A 53 6.23 1.84 -16.35
C TRP A 53 4.86 2.27 -15.85
N GLN A 54 4.52 3.56 -15.97
CA GLN A 54 3.25 4.09 -15.52
C GLN A 54 2.05 3.29 -16.08
N GLY A 55 1.13 2.89 -15.19
CA GLY A 55 -0.05 2.12 -15.55
C GLY A 55 0.22 0.66 -15.94
N LYS A 56 1.45 0.16 -15.81
CA LYS A 56 1.80 -1.24 -16.05
C LYS A 56 1.69 -2.05 -14.76
N ASP A 57 1.29 -3.32 -14.91
CA ASP A 57 1.30 -4.29 -13.82
C ASP A 57 2.75 -4.52 -13.37
N ALA A 58 3.05 -4.14 -12.13
CA ALA A 58 4.36 -4.30 -11.50
C ALA A 58 4.41 -5.52 -10.56
N GLY A 59 3.33 -6.29 -10.47
CA GLY A 59 3.21 -7.48 -9.64
C GLY A 59 2.08 -7.38 -8.61
N ASP A 60 2.04 -8.37 -7.72
CA ASP A 60 1.01 -8.50 -6.70
C ASP A 60 1.64 -8.41 -5.28
N VAL A 61 0.92 -7.78 -4.35
CA VAL A 61 1.28 -7.69 -2.93
C VAL A 61 0.14 -8.26 -2.10
N VAL A 62 0.48 -9.22 -1.23
CA VAL A 62 -0.48 -9.86 -0.33
C VAL A 62 -0.23 -9.38 1.08
N LEU A 63 -1.26 -8.82 1.72
CA LEU A 63 -1.19 -8.28 3.08
C LEU A 63 -2.29 -8.84 3.95
N THR A 64 -1.98 -9.07 5.22
CA THR A 64 -3.00 -9.32 6.25
C THR A 64 -3.14 -8.05 7.08
N VAL A 65 -4.33 -7.44 7.04
CA VAL A 65 -4.60 -6.14 7.66
C VAL A 65 -5.60 -6.30 8.79
N LEU A 66 -5.31 -5.65 9.91
CA LEU A 66 -6.22 -5.46 11.04
C LEU A 66 -6.08 -4.00 11.49
N TYR A 67 -7.22 -3.30 11.58
CA TYR A 67 -7.27 -1.93 12.11
C TYR A 67 -7.98 -1.92 13.46
N THR A 68 -7.31 -1.43 14.50
CA THR A 68 -7.86 -1.30 15.86
C THR A 68 -7.66 0.13 16.36
N PRO A 69 -8.72 0.84 16.80
CA PRO A 69 -8.56 2.12 17.46
C PRO A 69 -7.81 1.94 18.78
N GLU A 70 -6.83 2.80 19.06
CA GLU A 70 -6.29 2.92 20.41
C GLU A 70 -7.37 3.53 21.33
N LYS A 71 -7.43 3.04 22.57
CA LYS A 71 -8.42 3.46 23.58
C LYS A 71 -8.08 4.81 24.18
#